data_AF-A0A7C5R6L6-F1
#
_entry.id   AF-A0A7C5R6L6-F1
#
_cell.length_a   1.000
_cell.length_b   1.000
_cell.length_c   1.000
_cell.angle_alpha   90.00
_cell.angle_beta   90.00
_cell.angle_gamma   90.00
#
_symmetry.space_group_name_H-M   'P 1'
#
loop_
_entity.id
_entity.type
_entity.pdbx_description
1 polymer ?
#
loop_
_entity_poly.entity_id
_entity_poly.type
_entity_poly.pdbx_seq_one_letter_code
_entity_poly.pdbx_strand_id
1 'polypeptide(L)'
;LLPIEYVDGYGEERIQNFDYSFKAKSIYTHYWFSLPNEDMSFSKSGNYLLKVYEEEEEKRLVITRRFVVVERQIQIFARPARVAAVHLDNTHQEVDFTVKHEGFEIRNPRQELFATVLQNGRWDTAIAGIPPFISGGTEQRFDYQGKIVFPAGKEFRYVDLRGLKYKDPRLTEVTIDHDGYEARIEMDRKRGGGAHFEWRDINGNFIIENTDESGRIAFSRDSSDAFGFTSTGAKSFVNNLESEYVDVLFTLYSPGEMYGEDLYIFGGLSDWELKPEFKMVYNPAIYAYVGKVKLKQGYYDYIYAAVSHETGKADFEVTEGNAYETENEYTILVYYREFGSRYDRLIGIETISSRY
;
A
#
# COMPACT_ATOMS: atom_id res chain seq x y z
N LEU A 1 -2.32 -26.00 -4.75
CA LEU A 1 -1.72 -26.90 -3.73
C LEU A 1 -2.75 -27.13 -2.64
N LEU A 2 -2.74 -28.30 -1.99
CA LEU A 2 -3.50 -28.55 -0.76
C LEU A 2 -2.81 -27.83 0.41
N PRO A 3 -3.55 -27.34 1.43
CA PRO A 3 -2.97 -26.61 2.57
C PRO A 3 -1.75 -27.28 3.21
N ILE A 4 -1.83 -28.59 3.43
CA ILE A 4 -0.75 -29.42 3.99
C ILE A 4 0.55 -29.41 3.16
N GLU A 5 0.51 -28.95 1.91
CA GLU A 5 1.69 -28.88 1.04
C GLU A 5 2.46 -27.56 1.19
N TYR A 6 1.88 -26.52 1.79
CA TYR A 6 2.46 -25.16 1.81
C TYR A 6 2.35 -24.44 3.15
N VAL A 7 1.62 -25.00 4.11
CA VAL A 7 1.55 -24.57 5.51
C VAL A 7 1.93 -25.75 6.40
N ASP A 8 2.83 -25.51 7.34
CA ASP A 8 3.15 -26.43 8.43
C ASP A 8 2.38 -25.97 9.67
N GLY A 9 1.55 -26.86 10.23
CA GLY A 9 0.65 -26.55 11.35
C GLY A 9 -0.82 -26.53 10.93
N TYR A 10 -1.62 -25.66 11.55
CA TYR A 10 -3.04 -25.53 11.25
C TYR A 10 -3.28 -24.61 10.05
N GLY A 11 -4.17 -25.01 9.14
CA GLY A 11 -4.53 -24.21 7.96
C GLY A 11 -5.58 -23.11 8.23
N GLU A 12 -6.25 -23.19 9.37
CA GLU A 12 -7.21 -22.19 9.87
C GLU A 12 -6.97 -22.02 11.37
N GLU A 13 -7.07 -20.78 11.86
CA GLU A 13 -6.90 -20.45 13.27
C GLU A 13 -7.92 -19.38 13.66
N ARG A 14 -8.40 -19.43 14.91
CA ARG A 14 -9.24 -18.37 15.47
C ARG A 14 -8.36 -17.25 16.01
N ILE A 15 -8.65 -16.01 15.62
CA ILE A 15 -7.97 -14.84 16.18
C ILE A 15 -8.45 -14.61 17.62
N GLN A 16 -7.63 -14.99 18.59
CA GLN A 16 -7.93 -14.85 20.03
C GLN A 16 -7.40 -13.54 20.61
N ASN A 17 -6.45 -12.93 19.93
CA ASN A 17 -5.75 -11.72 20.33
C ASN A 17 -6.58 -10.49 19.97
N PHE A 18 -7.22 -9.90 20.97
CA PHE A 18 -7.97 -8.66 20.83
C PHE A 18 -7.97 -7.83 22.12
N ASP A 19 -8.24 -6.54 22.00
CA ASP A 19 -8.49 -5.63 23.11
C ASP A 19 -9.51 -4.56 22.69
N TYR A 20 -10.13 -3.91 23.66
CA TYR A 20 -11.13 -2.87 23.42
C TYR A 20 -10.47 -1.49 23.30
N SER A 21 -11.08 -0.62 22.51
CA SER A 21 -10.72 0.80 22.47
C SER A 21 -10.74 1.39 23.87
N PHE A 22 -9.71 2.16 24.21
CA PHE A 22 -9.54 2.77 25.52
C PHE A 22 -9.47 4.29 25.38
N LYS A 23 -10.27 5.03 26.16
CA LYS A 23 -10.43 6.49 26.09
C LYS A 23 -10.85 7.08 24.73
N ALA A 24 -11.16 6.25 23.74
CA ALA A 24 -11.74 6.69 22.49
C ALA A 24 -13.26 6.93 22.63
N LYS A 25 -13.78 7.97 21.98
CA LYS A 25 -15.21 8.21 21.76
C LYS A 25 -15.80 7.17 20.84
N SER A 26 -15.08 6.82 19.77
CA SER A 26 -15.49 5.73 18.87
C SER A 26 -15.13 4.39 19.49
N ILE A 27 -16.15 3.60 19.85
CA ILE A 27 -15.95 2.26 20.43
C ILE A 27 -15.58 1.27 19.33
N TYR A 28 -14.48 0.53 19.52
CA TYR A 28 -14.07 -0.55 18.61
C TYR A 28 -13.35 -1.67 19.36
N THR A 29 -13.25 -2.84 18.72
CA THR A 29 -12.39 -3.94 19.16
C THR A 29 -11.21 -4.04 18.20
N HIS A 30 -9.99 -3.98 18.75
CA HIS A 30 -8.76 -4.11 17.98
C HIS A 30 -8.27 -5.55 18.04
N TYR A 31 -8.21 -6.20 16.88
CA TYR A 31 -7.65 -7.54 16.73
C TYR A 31 -6.23 -7.45 16.20
N TRP A 32 -5.35 -8.34 16.64
CA TRP A 32 -4.02 -8.52 16.05
C TRP A 32 -3.69 -9.99 15.85
N PHE A 33 -2.91 -10.27 14.81
CA PHE A 33 -2.50 -11.61 14.45
C PHE A 33 -1.14 -11.54 13.76
N SER A 34 -0.27 -12.50 14.08
CA SER A 34 1.10 -12.54 13.55
C SER A 34 1.28 -13.78 12.68
N LEU A 35 2.02 -13.63 11.58
CA LEU A 35 2.40 -14.70 10.68
C LEU A 35 3.90 -14.62 10.38
N PRO A 36 4.65 -15.74 10.43
CA PRO A 36 4.24 -17.03 11.02
C PRO A 36 4.04 -16.90 12.55
N ASN A 37 3.38 -17.90 13.15
CA ASN A 37 3.19 -18.01 14.60
C ASN A 37 3.50 -19.46 15.07
N GLU A 38 3.20 -19.78 16.34
CA GLU A 38 3.47 -21.11 16.93
C GLU A 38 2.66 -22.24 16.26
N ASP A 39 1.48 -21.91 15.74
CA ASP A 39 0.51 -22.85 15.17
C ASP A 39 0.52 -22.91 13.64
N MET A 40 1.13 -21.93 12.97
CA MET A 40 1.14 -21.78 11.52
C MET A 40 2.47 -21.20 11.01
N SER A 41 3.15 -21.97 10.15
CA SER A 41 4.33 -21.52 9.42
C SER A 41 4.29 -21.93 7.95
N PHE A 42 5.18 -21.37 7.12
CA PHE A 42 5.17 -21.55 5.67
C PHE A 42 6.31 -22.46 5.20
N SER A 43 5.97 -23.62 4.64
CA SER A 43 6.96 -24.56 4.06
C SER A 43 7.32 -24.27 2.61
N LYS A 44 6.59 -23.37 1.94
CA LYS A 44 6.84 -22.98 0.55
C LYS A 44 6.93 -21.46 0.41
N SER A 45 7.77 -21.03 -0.52
CA SER A 45 7.76 -19.66 -1.02
C SER A 45 6.62 -19.46 -2.02
N GLY A 46 6.25 -18.22 -2.28
CA GLY A 46 5.24 -17.85 -3.29
C GLY A 46 4.27 -16.78 -2.79
N ASN A 47 3.13 -16.71 -3.48
CA ASN A 47 2.07 -15.75 -3.17
C ASN A 47 1.03 -16.38 -2.26
N TYR A 48 0.68 -15.68 -1.18
CA TYR A 48 -0.27 -16.11 -0.18
C TYR A 48 -1.45 -15.12 -0.10
N LEU A 49 -2.62 -15.65 0.24
CA LEU A 49 -3.83 -14.87 0.48
C LEU A 49 -4.40 -15.25 1.84
N LEU A 50 -4.24 -14.35 2.82
CA LEU A 50 -4.92 -14.44 4.09
C LEU A 50 -6.40 -14.13 3.88
N LYS A 51 -7.27 -14.98 4.42
CA LYS A 51 -8.71 -14.78 4.45
C LYS A 51 -9.18 -14.83 5.90
N VAL A 52 -9.89 -13.80 6.33
CA VAL A 52 -10.50 -13.75 7.67
C VAL A 52 -12.00 -13.82 7.49
N TYR A 53 -12.63 -14.71 8.25
CA TYR A 53 -14.06 -14.90 8.26
C TYR A 53 -14.64 -14.49 9.61
N GLU A 54 -15.86 -13.99 9.59
CA GLU A 54 -16.67 -13.83 10.79
C GLU A 54 -17.22 -15.18 11.23
N GLU A 55 -17.05 -15.49 12.52
CA GLU A 55 -17.44 -16.76 13.13
C GLU A 55 -18.95 -16.75 13.48
N GLU A 56 -19.78 -16.63 12.45
CA GLU A 56 -21.23 -16.90 12.49
C GLU A 56 -21.55 -18.17 11.66
N GLU A 57 -22.80 -18.64 11.70
CA GLU A 57 -23.23 -19.88 11.02
C GLU A 57 -22.88 -19.94 9.51
N GLU A 58 -22.69 -18.78 8.85
CA GLU A 58 -22.45 -18.66 7.41
C GLU A 58 -21.01 -18.30 6.98
N LYS A 59 -19.98 -18.35 7.85
CA LYS A 59 -18.56 -18.00 7.54
C LYS A 59 -18.43 -16.84 6.54
N ARG A 60 -18.89 -15.64 6.91
CA ARG A 60 -18.83 -14.46 6.04
C ARG A 60 -17.39 -13.97 5.90
N LEU A 61 -16.88 -13.86 4.67
CA LEU A 61 -15.55 -13.31 4.39
C LEU A 61 -15.53 -11.81 4.69
N VAL A 62 -14.66 -11.38 5.61
CA VAL A 62 -14.57 -9.97 6.04
C VAL A 62 -13.29 -9.28 5.60
N ILE A 63 -12.18 -10.02 5.50
CA ILE A 63 -10.87 -9.47 5.10
C ILE A 63 -10.19 -10.44 4.16
N THR A 64 -9.57 -9.89 3.11
CA THR A 64 -8.58 -10.58 2.29
C THR A 64 -7.29 -9.77 2.24
N ARG A 65 -6.15 -10.40 2.52
CA ARG A 65 -4.84 -9.75 2.46
C ARG A 65 -3.85 -10.59 1.68
N ARG A 66 -3.25 -10.00 0.64
CA ARG A 66 -2.18 -10.61 -0.14
C ARG A 66 -0.85 -10.34 0.54
N PHE A 67 -0.01 -11.36 0.62
CA PHE A 67 1.38 -11.22 1.02
C PHE A 67 2.22 -12.27 0.29
N VAL A 68 3.54 -12.15 0.37
CA VAL A 68 4.45 -13.08 -0.28
C VAL A 68 5.44 -13.66 0.72
N VAL A 69 5.82 -14.91 0.50
CA VAL A 69 6.87 -15.59 1.26
C VAL A 69 8.03 -15.84 0.31
N VAL A 70 9.20 -15.31 0.61
CA VAL A 70 10.39 -15.38 -0.26
C VAL A 70 11.42 -16.35 0.29
N GLU A 71 11.98 -17.18 -0.59
CA GLU A 71 13.22 -17.91 -0.32
C GLU A 71 14.37 -17.18 -1.03
N ARG A 72 15.30 -16.58 -0.30
CA ARG A 72 16.37 -15.77 -0.91
C ARG A 72 17.46 -16.66 -1.54
N GLN A 73 17.25 -17.10 -2.78
CA GLN A 73 18.15 -17.99 -3.52
C GLN A 73 18.99 -17.26 -4.57
N ILE A 74 18.63 -16.02 -4.90
CA ILE A 74 19.28 -15.21 -5.94
C ILE A 74 19.56 -13.80 -5.46
N GLN A 75 20.39 -13.07 -6.22
CA GLN A 75 20.64 -11.64 -6.05
C GLN A 75 20.00 -10.86 -7.19
N ILE A 76 19.42 -9.71 -6.89
CA ILE A 76 18.79 -8.82 -7.86
C ILE A 76 19.55 -7.50 -7.80
N PHE A 77 20.08 -7.06 -8.95
CA PHE A 77 20.74 -5.76 -9.09
C PHE A 77 19.86 -4.89 -9.98
N ALA A 78 19.16 -3.94 -9.38
CA ALA A 78 18.23 -3.07 -10.06
C ALA A 78 18.71 -1.62 -10.07
N ARG A 79 18.25 -0.86 -11.06
CA ARG A 79 18.49 0.58 -11.15
C ARG A 79 17.29 1.27 -11.81
N PRO A 80 16.92 2.48 -11.38
CA PRO A 80 16.04 3.33 -12.16
C PRO A 80 16.76 3.74 -13.46
N ALA A 81 16.00 3.80 -14.55
CA ALA A 81 16.45 4.22 -15.86
C ALA A 81 15.53 5.30 -16.44
N ARG A 82 16.07 6.13 -17.34
CA ARG A 82 15.26 7.05 -18.14
C ARG A 82 14.65 6.30 -19.30
N VAL A 83 13.36 6.57 -19.55
CA VAL A 83 12.63 5.97 -20.66
C VAL A 83 13.23 6.43 -21.99
N ALA A 84 13.50 5.47 -22.88
CA ALA A 84 14.10 5.77 -24.20
C ALA A 84 13.15 6.57 -25.13
N ALA A 85 11.84 6.41 -24.95
CA ALA A 85 10.84 7.12 -25.73
C ALA A 85 10.70 8.59 -25.27
N VAL A 86 11.06 9.53 -26.14
CA VAL A 86 11.11 10.98 -25.83
C VAL A 86 9.79 11.55 -25.31
N HIS A 87 8.64 11.03 -25.73
CA HIS A 87 7.34 11.54 -25.25
C HIS A 87 7.00 11.10 -23.82
N LEU A 88 7.78 10.19 -23.24
CA LEU A 88 7.59 9.64 -21.88
C LEU A 88 8.73 10.04 -20.93
N ASP A 89 9.79 10.68 -21.43
CA ASP A 89 11.05 10.91 -20.70
C ASP A 89 10.90 11.76 -19.43
N ASN A 90 9.91 12.65 -19.41
CA ASN A 90 9.60 13.57 -18.33
C ASN A 90 8.38 13.16 -17.50
N THR A 91 7.70 12.06 -17.86
CA THR A 91 6.44 11.63 -17.23
C THR A 91 6.47 10.19 -16.74
N HIS A 92 7.42 9.37 -17.18
CA HIS A 92 7.47 7.95 -16.85
C HIS A 92 8.85 7.55 -16.38
N GLN A 93 8.91 6.52 -15.55
CA GLN A 93 10.14 5.92 -15.04
C GLN A 93 10.29 4.50 -15.57
N GLU A 94 11.51 4.10 -15.88
CA GLU A 94 11.85 2.74 -16.32
C GLU A 94 12.65 2.01 -15.25
N VAL A 95 12.44 0.70 -15.10
CA VAL A 95 13.17 -0.13 -14.14
C VAL A 95 13.92 -1.23 -14.88
N ASP A 96 15.24 -1.14 -14.86
CA ASP A 96 16.14 -2.17 -15.38
C ASP A 96 16.71 -2.99 -14.23
N PHE A 97 16.81 -4.30 -14.41
CA PHE A 97 17.48 -5.14 -13.43
C PHE A 97 18.16 -6.37 -14.02
N THR A 98 19.12 -6.90 -13.26
CA THR A 98 19.82 -8.15 -13.55
C THR A 98 19.68 -9.10 -12.37
N VAL A 99 19.29 -10.34 -12.67
CA VAL A 99 19.23 -11.43 -11.71
C VAL A 99 20.51 -12.25 -11.82
N LYS A 100 21.18 -12.47 -10.69
CA LYS A 100 22.29 -13.41 -10.57
C LYS A 100 21.88 -14.60 -9.72
N HIS A 101 22.05 -15.81 -10.25
CA HIS A 101 21.65 -17.06 -9.60
C HIS A 101 22.83 -18.00 -9.37
N GLU A 102 23.92 -17.48 -8.79
CA GLU A 102 25.09 -18.29 -8.43
C GLU A 102 24.69 -19.37 -7.42
N GLY A 103 25.01 -20.64 -7.72
CA GLY A 103 24.66 -21.77 -6.85
C GLY A 103 23.21 -22.26 -6.97
N PHE A 104 22.37 -21.62 -7.79
CA PHE A 104 21.00 -22.06 -8.07
C PHE A 104 20.87 -22.43 -9.56
N GLU A 105 20.72 -23.72 -9.85
CA GLU A 105 20.64 -24.23 -11.22
C GLU A 105 19.30 -23.86 -11.87
N ILE A 106 19.37 -23.12 -12.97
CA ILE A 106 18.22 -22.78 -13.82
C ILE A 106 18.58 -23.22 -15.23
N ARG A 107 17.83 -24.19 -15.76
CA ARG A 107 18.16 -24.86 -17.03
C ARG A 107 17.66 -24.09 -18.22
N ASN A 108 16.46 -23.52 -18.10
CA ASN A 108 15.85 -22.74 -19.16
C ASN A 108 15.31 -21.41 -18.60
N PRO A 109 16.19 -20.42 -18.33
CA PRO A 109 15.81 -19.15 -17.71
C PRO A 109 14.66 -18.43 -18.40
N ARG A 110 14.55 -18.49 -19.74
CA ARG A 110 13.47 -17.84 -20.49
C ARG A 110 12.10 -18.47 -20.29
N GLN A 111 12.03 -19.70 -19.81
CA GLN A 111 10.78 -20.42 -19.54
C GLN A 111 10.51 -20.60 -18.06
N GLU A 112 11.56 -20.69 -17.25
CA GLU A 112 11.48 -21.02 -15.83
C GLU A 112 11.52 -19.76 -14.95
N LEU A 113 12.08 -18.64 -15.42
CA LEU A 113 12.09 -17.38 -14.70
C LEU A 113 11.10 -16.39 -15.27
N PHE A 114 10.42 -15.70 -14.36
CA PHE A 114 9.63 -14.52 -14.68
C PHE A 114 9.61 -13.57 -13.48
N ALA A 115 9.49 -12.28 -13.77
CA ALA A 115 9.49 -11.24 -12.78
C ALA A 115 8.15 -10.48 -12.76
N THR A 116 7.85 -9.92 -11.60
CA THR A 116 6.79 -8.94 -11.39
C THR A 116 7.40 -7.71 -10.74
N VAL A 117 7.12 -6.53 -11.29
CA VAL A 117 7.58 -5.24 -10.74
C VAL A 117 6.38 -4.45 -10.25
N LEU A 118 6.45 -3.95 -9.02
CA LEU A 118 5.43 -3.14 -8.36
C LEU A 118 5.97 -1.74 -8.11
N GLN A 119 5.17 -0.71 -8.38
CA GLN A 119 5.44 0.67 -7.99
C GLN A 119 4.73 0.95 -6.66
N ASN A 120 5.43 1.43 -5.64
CA ASN A 120 4.91 1.77 -4.32
C ASN A 120 4.12 0.63 -3.66
N GLY A 121 4.54 -0.62 -3.87
CA GLY A 121 3.85 -1.82 -3.36
C GLY A 121 2.48 -2.12 -3.98
N ARG A 122 2.11 -1.42 -5.06
CA ARG A 122 0.81 -1.53 -5.72
C ARG A 122 0.72 -2.73 -6.66
N TRP A 123 -0.24 -3.61 -6.39
CA TRP A 123 -0.54 -4.77 -7.24
C TRP A 123 -1.45 -4.44 -8.42
N ASP A 124 -2.24 -3.38 -8.33
CA ASP A 124 -3.18 -2.96 -9.38
C ASP A 124 -2.47 -2.44 -10.65
N THR A 125 -1.26 -1.90 -10.50
CA THR A 125 -0.41 -1.42 -11.61
C THR A 125 0.79 -2.32 -11.90
N ALA A 126 0.89 -3.47 -11.23
CA ALA A 126 2.07 -4.33 -11.35
C ALA A 126 2.29 -4.85 -12.78
N ILE A 127 3.53 -4.77 -13.26
CA ILE A 127 3.93 -5.37 -14.55
C ILE A 127 4.45 -6.78 -14.25
N ALA A 128 3.65 -7.80 -14.59
CA ALA A 128 3.90 -9.19 -14.21
C ALA A 128 4.28 -10.09 -15.41
N GLY A 129 4.84 -11.26 -15.10
CA GLY A 129 5.10 -12.31 -16.08
C GLY A 129 6.21 -11.96 -17.08
N ILE A 130 7.17 -11.13 -16.68
CA ILE A 130 8.25 -10.65 -17.54
C ILE A 130 9.35 -11.72 -17.56
N PRO A 131 9.69 -12.38 -18.68
CA PRO A 131 10.83 -13.30 -18.72
C PRO A 131 12.17 -12.52 -18.80
N PRO A 132 13.34 -13.16 -18.64
CA PRO A 132 14.62 -12.55 -18.99
C PRO A 132 14.70 -12.14 -20.47
N PHE A 133 15.23 -10.96 -20.78
CA PHE A 133 15.48 -10.53 -22.15
C PHE A 133 16.74 -11.21 -22.71
N ILE A 134 17.85 -11.11 -21.96
CA ILE A 134 19.12 -11.75 -22.29
C ILE A 134 19.45 -12.76 -21.19
N SER A 135 19.80 -13.97 -21.60
CA SER A 135 20.22 -15.05 -20.71
C SER A 135 21.67 -15.41 -20.99
N GLY A 136 22.52 -15.37 -19.97
CA GLY A 136 23.95 -15.70 -20.09
C GLY A 136 24.52 -16.29 -18.81
N GLY A 137 24.86 -17.58 -18.83
CA GLY A 137 25.41 -18.27 -17.66
C GLY A 137 24.49 -18.12 -16.44
N THR A 138 25.03 -17.55 -15.35
CA THR A 138 24.29 -17.27 -14.11
C THR A 138 23.66 -15.87 -14.07
N GLU A 139 23.79 -15.06 -15.12
CA GLU A 139 23.26 -13.71 -15.20
C GLU A 139 22.08 -13.62 -16.18
N GLN A 140 20.96 -13.09 -15.71
CA GLN A 140 19.71 -12.95 -16.45
C GLN A 140 19.31 -11.49 -16.45
N ARG A 141 19.30 -10.84 -17.62
CA ARG A 141 19.05 -9.40 -17.75
C ARG A 141 17.61 -9.14 -18.15
N PHE A 142 16.95 -8.24 -17.42
CA PHE A 142 15.60 -7.74 -17.64
C PHE A 142 15.70 -6.25 -18.02
N ASP A 143 16.47 -6.00 -19.08
CA ASP A 143 16.74 -4.69 -19.65
C ASP A 143 15.96 -4.62 -20.96
N TYR A 144 14.74 -4.09 -20.86
CA TYR A 144 13.78 -4.05 -21.95
C TYR A 144 13.41 -2.61 -22.24
N GLN A 145 13.95 -2.05 -23.32
CA GLN A 145 13.58 -0.70 -23.75
C GLN A 145 12.05 -0.56 -23.85
N GLY A 146 11.47 0.22 -22.93
CA GLY A 146 10.07 0.58 -22.94
C GLY A 146 9.08 -0.47 -22.42
N LYS A 147 9.54 -1.56 -21.79
CA LYS A 147 8.62 -2.62 -21.29
C LYS A 147 8.31 -2.51 -19.80
N ILE A 148 9.28 -2.12 -18.99
CA ILE A 148 9.13 -2.00 -17.53
C ILE A 148 9.02 -0.51 -17.18
N VAL A 149 7.99 0.12 -17.74
CA VAL A 149 7.77 1.56 -17.69
C VAL A 149 6.50 1.87 -16.92
N PHE A 150 6.61 2.74 -15.92
CA PHE A 150 5.51 3.19 -15.08
C PHE A 150 5.29 4.68 -15.26
N PRO A 151 4.04 5.18 -15.26
CA PRO A 151 3.78 6.59 -15.03
C PRO A 151 4.40 7.00 -13.70
N ALA A 152 5.18 8.08 -13.69
CA ALA A 152 5.94 8.48 -12.51
C ALA A 152 5.06 9.07 -11.41
N GLY A 153 3.85 9.55 -11.74
CA GLY A 153 2.97 10.22 -10.80
C GLY A 153 3.56 11.53 -10.26
N LYS A 154 3.08 11.94 -9.10
CA LYS A 154 3.67 12.99 -8.24
C LYS A 154 3.59 12.52 -6.80
N GLU A 155 4.38 13.14 -5.92
CA GLU A 155 4.34 12.92 -4.48
C GLU A 155 2.88 12.91 -3.96
N PHE A 156 2.55 11.95 -3.12
CA PHE A 156 1.22 11.79 -2.54
C PHE A 156 0.86 13.03 -1.71
N ARG A 157 -0.43 13.36 -1.71
CA ARG A 157 -0.95 14.34 -0.74
C ARG A 157 -0.98 13.69 0.62
N TYR A 158 -0.96 14.48 1.68
CA TYR A 158 -1.09 13.95 3.02
C TYR A 158 -2.23 14.61 3.80
N VAL A 159 -2.74 13.85 4.78
CA VAL A 159 -3.55 14.35 5.88
C VAL A 159 -2.97 13.81 7.19
N ASP A 160 -2.65 14.70 8.11
CA ASP A 160 -2.14 14.34 9.43
C ASP A 160 -3.23 14.53 10.48
N LEU A 161 -3.79 13.41 10.94
CA LEU A 161 -4.83 13.32 11.97
C LEU A 161 -4.27 12.88 13.32
N ARG A 162 -2.94 12.80 13.48
CA ARG A 162 -2.33 12.28 14.71
C ARG A 162 -2.64 13.15 15.92
N GLY A 163 -2.71 14.47 15.72
CA GLY A 163 -3.10 15.43 16.74
C GLY A 163 -4.44 16.10 16.40
N LEU A 164 -5.49 15.82 17.15
CA LEU A 164 -6.80 16.48 17.00
C LEU A 164 -6.93 17.71 17.91
N LYS A 165 -6.11 17.80 18.97
CA LYS A 165 -6.04 19.00 19.84
C LYS A 165 -5.13 20.07 19.23
N TYR A 166 -3.98 19.64 18.72
CA TYR A 166 -3.01 20.47 18.01
C TYR A 166 -2.98 20.05 16.55
N LYS A 167 -3.98 20.52 15.81
CA LYS A 167 -4.23 20.11 14.43
C LYS A 167 -3.10 20.55 13.47
N ASP A 168 -2.88 19.75 12.45
CA ASP A 168 -2.04 20.11 11.31
C ASP A 168 -2.62 21.35 10.59
N PRO A 169 -1.79 22.27 10.06
CA PRO A 169 -2.26 23.45 9.32
C PRO A 169 -3.18 23.15 8.14
N ARG A 170 -3.07 21.98 7.50
CA ARG A 170 -3.98 21.55 6.43
C ARG A 170 -5.38 21.21 6.92
N LEU A 171 -5.58 20.99 8.22
CA LEU A 171 -6.90 20.83 8.81
C LEU A 171 -7.50 22.21 9.06
N THR A 172 -8.47 22.63 8.25
CA THR A 172 -9.13 23.93 8.41
C THR A 172 -10.02 23.97 9.64
N GLU A 173 -10.62 22.84 10.01
CA GLU A 173 -11.53 22.71 11.15
C GLU A 173 -11.45 21.29 11.72
N VAL A 174 -11.52 21.18 13.05
CA VAL A 174 -11.74 19.92 13.77
C VAL A 174 -12.83 20.19 14.79
N THR A 175 -13.98 19.53 14.65
CA THR A 175 -15.12 19.63 15.55
C THR A 175 -15.29 18.32 16.31
N ILE A 176 -15.87 18.42 17.50
CA ILE A 176 -16.15 17.29 18.37
C ILE A 176 -17.64 17.29 18.64
N ASP A 177 -18.32 16.25 18.17
CA ASP A 177 -19.75 16.08 18.38
C ASP A 177 -20.01 14.91 19.35
N HIS A 178 -21.29 14.56 19.54
CA HIS A 178 -21.68 13.39 20.32
C HIS A 178 -21.14 12.10 19.69
N ASP A 179 -21.19 12.00 18.36
CA ASP A 179 -20.92 10.79 17.59
C ASP A 179 -19.43 10.59 17.24
N GLY A 180 -18.56 11.55 17.56
CA GLY A 180 -17.12 11.45 17.31
C GLY A 180 -16.48 12.78 16.93
N TYR A 181 -15.39 12.68 16.15
CA TYR A 181 -14.65 13.82 15.61
C TYR A 181 -14.97 14.01 14.13
N GLU A 182 -15.13 15.25 13.69
CA GLU A 182 -15.16 15.60 12.27
C GLU A 182 -13.98 16.54 11.97
N ALA A 183 -13.25 16.27 10.90
CA ALA A 183 -12.14 17.09 10.44
C ALA A 183 -12.36 17.52 8.99
N ARG A 184 -12.01 18.77 8.67
CA ARG A 184 -12.08 19.30 7.31
C ARG A 184 -10.67 19.63 6.84
N ILE A 185 -10.29 19.11 5.69
CA ILE A 185 -9.01 19.48 5.06
C ILE A 185 -9.19 20.73 4.20
N GLU A 186 -8.10 21.46 4.01
CA GLU A 186 -8.01 22.51 3.02
C GLU A 186 -8.41 21.99 1.63
N MET A 187 -9.07 22.85 0.85
CA MET A 187 -9.51 22.51 -0.49
C MET A 187 -8.32 22.29 -1.43
N ASP A 188 -8.15 21.06 -1.86
CA ASP A 188 -7.14 20.68 -2.83
C ASP A 188 -7.45 21.24 -4.22
N ARG A 189 -6.40 21.33 -5.03
CA ARG A 189 -6.48 21.63 -6.47
C ARG A 189 -5.80 20.53 -7.27
N LYS A 190 -6.29 20.31 -8.48
CA LYS A 190 -5.65 19.41 -9.45
C LYS A 190 -4.21 19.88 -9.70
N ARG A 191 -3.29 18.93 -9.74
CA ARG A 191 -1.86 19.14 -10.04
C ARG A 191 -1.46 18.66 -11.44
N GLY A 192 -2.40 18.02 -12.16
CA GLY A 192 -2.22 17.64 -13.57
C GLY A 192 -1.79 18.82 -14.44
N GLY A 193 -0.75 18.63 -15.25
CA GLY A 193 -0.16 19.67 -16.11
C GLY A 193 0.54 20.84 -15.37
N GLY A 194 0.51 20.88 -14.03
CA GLY A 194 1.21 21.88 -13.23
C GLY A 194 2.68 21.51 -12.96
N ALA A 195 3.45 22.45 -12.40
CA ALA A 195 4.83 22.21 -12.01
C ALA A 195 4.98 21.05 -11.01
N HIS A 196 6.17 20.43 -10.99
CA HIS A 196 6.54 19.44 -9.98
C HIS A 196 7.01 20.15 -8.71
N PHE A 197 6.56 19.64 -7.56
CA PHE A 197 6.98 20.09 -6.23
C PHE A 197 7.34 18.86 -5.42
N GLU A 198 8.56 18.84 -4.90
CA GLU A 198 9.04 17.76 -4.05
C GLU A 198 8.66 18.02 -2.60
N TRP A 199 8.07 17.02 -1.96
CA TRP A 199 7.97 16.91 -0.51
C TRP A 199 8.12 15.45 -0.12
N ARG A 200 8.33 15.19 1.16
CA ARG A 200 8.42 13.82 1.66
C ARG A 200 7.03 13.28 1.87
N ASP A 201 6.79 12.10 1.34
CA ASP A 201 5.62 11.28 1.61
C ASP A 201 6.07 9.90 2.11
N ILE A 202 5.14 8.97 2.24
CA ILE A 202 5.37 7.57 2.56
C ILE A 202 4.84 6.66 1.44
N ASN A 203 4.97 7.10 0.19
CA ASN A 203 4.62 6.36 -1.03
C ASN A 203 3.18 5.83 -1.03
N GLY A 204 2.21 6.59 -0.48
CA GLY A 204 0.80 6.20 -0.47
C GLY A 204 0.38 5.36 0.73
N ASN A 205 1.28 5.12 1.68
CA ASN A 205 0.98 4.37 2.90
C ASN A 205 0.30 5.24 3.97
N PHE A 206 0.05 4.65 5.12
CA PHE A 206 -0.43 5.36 6.30
C PHE A 206 0.20 4.81 7.58
N ILE A 207 0.22 5.65 8.62
CA ILE A 207 0.75 5.31 9.94
C ILE A 207 -0.32 5.67 10.98
N ILE A 208 -0.79 4.68 11.73
CA ILE A 208 -1.69 4.90 12.86
C ILE A 208 -0.88 5.37 14.06
N GLU A 209 -1.14 6.59 14.52
CA GLU A 209 -0.45 7.18 15.66
C GLU A 209 -1.35 8.25 16.29
N ASN A 210 -1.38 8.32 17.62
CA ASN A 210 -2.06 9.36 18.38
C ASN A 210 -1.00 10.21 19.11
N THR A 211 -0.93 11.51 18.80
CA THR A 211 0.01 12.44 19.43
C THR A 211 -0.63 13.28 20.54
N ASP A 212 -1.97 13.27 20.68
CA ASP A 212 -2.71 14.03 21.69
C ASP A 212 -2.48 13.54 23.14
N GLU A 213 -2.04 12.28 23.30
CA GLU A 213 -1.78 11.63 24.59
C GLU A 213 -0.29 11.37 24.88
N SER A 214 0.63 11.92 24.07
CA SER A 214 2.09 11.71 24.12
C SER A 214 2.79 12.05 25.46
N GLY A 215 2.05 12.47 26.49
CA GLY A 215 2.58 12.92 27.78
C GLY A 215 2.50 11.94 28.95
N ARG A 216 1.93 10.72 28.83
CA ARG A 216 1.70 9.85 30.03
C ARG A 216 1.86 8.34 29.85
N ILE A 217 2.83 7.85 29.08
CA ILE A 217 3.21 6.43 29.19
C ILE A 217 4.37 6.28 30.16
N ALA A 218 4.06 6.35 31.46
CA ALA A 218 4.89 5.70 32.46
C ALA A 218 4.56 4.21 32.40
N PHE A 219 5.36 3.42 31.69
CA PHE A 219 5.22 1.97 31.73
C PHE A 219 5.36 1.52 33.19
N SER A 220 4.28 1.01 33.79
CA SER A 220 4.45 0.12 34.94
C SER A 220 5.17 -1.12 34.41
N ARG A 221 6.31 -1.42 35.05
CA ARG A 221 7.30 -2.43 34.67
C ARG A 221 6.74 -3.85 34.47
N ASP A 222 5.49 -4.09 34.85
CA ASP A 222 4.82 -5.39 34.75
C ASP A 222 4.11 -5.62 33.40
N SER A 223 3.98 -4.62 32.52
CA SER A 223 3.25 -4.73 31.24
C SER A 223 4.13 -4.93 30.00
N SER A 224 5.44 -4.63 30.09
CA SER A 224 6.40 -4.89 29.01
C SER A 224 6.72 -6.38 28.84
N ASP A 225 6.64 -7.13 29.94
CA ASP A 225 7.08 -8.52 29.99
C ASP A 225 5.97 -9.50 29.58
N ALA A 226 4.72 -9.02 29.42
CA ALA A 226 3.57 -9.84 29.04
C ALA A 226 3.45 -10.08 27.52
N PHE A 227 4.16 -9.32 26.67
CA PHE A 227 3.95 -9.36 25.22
C PHE A 227 5.21 -9.43 24.35
N GLY A 228 6.41 -9.45 24.92
CA GLY A 228 7.66 -9.61 24.14
C GLY A 228 7.96 -8.50 23.12
N PHE A 229 7.25 -7.37 23.15
CA PHE A 229 7.49 -6.24 22.25
C PHE A 229 8.64 -5.37 22.75
N THR A 230 9.44 -4.85 21.81
CA THR A 230 10.33 -3.72 22.09
C THR A 230 9.51 -2.51 22.58
N SER A 231 10.12 -1.56 23.29
CA SER A 231 9.43 -0.35 23.78
C SER A 231 8.69 0.43 22.69
N THR A 232 9.14 0.32 21.43
CA THR A 232 8.49 0.88 20.25
C THR A 232 7.23 0.10 19.84
N GLY A 233 7.26 -1.23 19.92
CA GLY A 233 6.08 -2.07 19.69
C GLY A 233 4.99 -1.79 20.71
N ALA A 234 5.32 -1.78 22.01
CA ALA A 234 4.36 -1.50 23.07
C ALA A 234 3.68 -0.12 22.92
N LYS A 235 4.44 0.92 22.51
CA LYS A 235 3.87 2.25 22.20
C LYS A 235 2.88 2.19 21.02
N SER A 236 3.20 1.43 19.97
CA SER A 236 2.29 1.24 18.82
C SER A 236 0.98 0.55 19.22
N PHE A 237 1.03 -0.48 20.07
CA PHE A 237 -0.19 -1.15 20.58
C PHE A 237 -1.07 -0.19 21.37
N VAL A 238 -0.53 0.60 22.29
CA VAL A 238 -1.31 1.58 23.06
C VAL A 238 -1.92 2.63 22.13
N ASN A 239 -1.16 3.15 21.17
CA ASN A 239 -1.68 4.07 20.15
C ASN A 239 -2.87 3.44 19.40
N ASN A 240 -2.80 2.16 19.05
CA ASN A 240 -3.90 1.46 18.38
C ASN A 240 -5.17 1.34 19.24
N LEU A 241 -5.08 1.40 20.57
CA LEU A 241 -6.24 1.32 21.47
C LEU A 241 -6.78 2.70 21.85
N GLU A 242 -5.93 3.72 21.92
CA GLU A 242 -6.28 5.10 22.31
C GLU A 242 -6.60 6.02 21.12
N SER A 243 -6.38 5.58 19.88
CA SER A 243 -6.66 6.39 18.68
C SER A 243 -8.15 6.50 18.38
N GLU A 244 -8.59 7.71 18.09
CA GLU A 244 -9.97 7.99 17.69
C GLU A 244 -10.24 7.62 16.22
N TYR A 245 -11.52 7.40 15.89
CA TYR A 245 -11.98 7.50 14.51
C TYR A 245 -12.55 8.89 14.25
N VAL A 246 -12.16 9.44 13.11
CA VAL A 246 -12.44 10.80 12.66
C VAL A 246 -13.13 10.72 11.31
N ASP A 247 -14.26 11.39 11.17
CA ASP A 247 -14.86 11.61 9.87
C ASP A 247 -14.13 12.77 9.18
N VAL A 248 -13.45 12.49 8.08
CA VAL A 248 -12.63 13.47 7.36
C VAL A 248 -13.33 13.89 6.08
N LEU A 249 -13.54 15.20 5.93
CA LEU A 249 -14.12 15.81 4.74
C LEU A 249 -13.02 16.25 3.78
N PHE A 250 -12.83 15.48 2.72
CA PHE A 250 -11.93 15.77 1.61
C PHE A 250 -12.63 16.65 0.58
N THR A 251 -11.92 17.64 0.06
CA THR A 251 -12.46 18.53 -0.98
C THR A 251 -11.45 18.77 -2.09
N LEU A 252 -11.87 18.56 -3.34
CA LEU A 252 -11.06 18.85 -4.53
C LEU A 252 -11.78 19.87 -5.41
N TYR A 253 -11.18 21.05 -5.56
CA TYR A 253 -11.68 22.08 -6.47
C TYR A 253 -11.70 21.60 -7.92
N SER A 254 -12.84 21.77 -8.58
CA SER A 254 -13.00 21.50 -10.02
C SER A 254 -14.02 22.50 -10.61
N PRO A 255 -13.59 23.40 -11.53
CA PRO A 255 -14.48 24.40 -12.14
C PRO A 255 -15.72 23.82 -12.82
N GLY A 256 -15.66 22.55 -13.22
CA GLY A 256 -16.79 21.77 -13.71
C GLY A 256 -16.70 20.31 -13.27
N GLU A 257 -17.80 19.60 -13.41
CA GLU A 257 -17.86 18.15 -13.23
C GLU A 257 -17.02 17.44 -14.31
N MET A 258 -16.33 16.37 -13.92
CA MET A 258 -15.65 15.43 -14.81
C MET A 258 -16.71 14.48 -15.39
N TYR A 259 -17.30 14.87 -16.52
CA TYR A 259 -18.31 14.05 -17.19
C TYR A 259 -17.73 12.72 -17.67
N GLY A 260 -18.43 11.63 -17.36
CA GLY A 260 -17.99 10.28 -17.74
C GLY A 260 -16.93 9.68 -16.82
N GLU A 261 -16.62 10.34 -15.70
CA GLU A 261 -15.67 9.87 -14.71
C GLU A 261 -16.26 9.95 -13.29
N ASP A 262 -15.95 8.95 -12.48
CA ASP A 262 -16.16 9.00 -11.04
C ASP A 262 -14.85 9.39 -10.34
N LEU A 263 -14.92 10.23 -9.32
CA LEU A 263 -13.74 10.63 -8.55
C LEU A 263 -13.67 9.89 -7.22
N TYR A 264 -12.52 9.34 -6.88
CA TYR A 264 -12.27 8.63 -5.62
C TYR A 264 -11.08 9.21 -4.87
N ILE A 265 -11.14 9.18 -3.54
CA ILE A 265 -9.96 9.31 -2.68
C ILE A 265 -9.26 7.95 -2.69
N PHE A 266 -7.97 7.92 -2.99
CA PHE A 266 -7.26 6.68 -3.31
C PHE A 266 -5.88 6.64 -2.65
N GLY A 267 -5.48 5.46 -2.19
CA GLY A 267 -4.19 5.22 -1.54
C GLY A 267 -4.20 3.94 -0.72
N GLY A 268 -3.18 3.74 0.12
CA GLY A 268 -3.15 2.65 1.11
C GLY A 268 -4.34 2.71 2.08
N LEU A 269 -4.87 3.91 2.33
CA LEU A 269 -6.10 4.12 3.11
C LEU A 269 -7.34 3.43 2.53
N SER A 270 -7.40 3.28 1.20
CA SER A 270 -8.50 2.60 0.51
C SER A 270 -8.14 1.17 0.12
N ASP A 271 -6.99 0.67 0.60
CA ASP A 271 -6.40 -0.59 0.20
C ASP A 271 -6.05 -0.69 -1.29
N TRP A 272 -5.75 0.46 -1.92
CA TRP A 272 -5.54 0.53 -3.37
C TRP A 272 -6.73 0.00 -4.18
N GLU A 273 -7.93 0.03 -3.60
CA GLU A 273 -9.18 -0.41 -4.23
C GLU A 273 -10.14 0.78 -4.40
N LEU A 274 -10.98 0.72 -5.44
CA LEU A 274 -12.03 1.70 -5.73
C LEU A 274 -13.29 1.37 -4.92
N LYS A 275 -13.29 1.68 -3.62
CA LYS A 275 -14.43 1.36 -2.74
C LYS A 275 -15.46 2.49 -2.72
N PRO A 276 -16.77 2.18 -2.69
CA PRO A 276 -17.83 3.20 -2.69
C PRO A 276 -17.70 4.24 -1.58
N GLU A 277 -17.20 3.86 -0.40
CA GLU A 277 -17.01 4.78 0.73
C GLU A 277 -15.96 5.89 0.48
N PHE A 278 -15.09 5.71 -0.52
CA PHE A 278 -14.12 6.74 -0.93
C PHE A 278 -14.55 7.51 -2.17
N LYS A 279 -15.74 7.24 -2.72
CA LYS A 279 -16.29 7.98 -3.87
C LYS A 279 -16.66 9.40 -3.46
N MET A 280 -16.23 10.38 -4.24
CA MET A 280 -16.56 11.78 -4.05
C MET A 280 -17.75 12.20 -4.90
N VAL A 281 -18.50 13.20 -4.43
CA VAL A 281 -19.67 13.75 -5.11
C VAL A 281 -19.40 15.19 -5.50
N TYR A 282 -19.70 15.56 -6.75
CA TYR A 282 -19.55 16.93 -7.22
C TYR A 282 -20.63 17.82 -6.61
N ASN A 283 -20.22 18.96 -6.06
CA ASN A 283 -21.09 20.00 -5.56
C ASN A 283 -20.92 21.29 -6.39
N PRO A 284 -21.88 21.64 -7.25
CA PRO A 284 -21.78 22.81 -8.13
C PRO A 284 -21.85 24.14 -7.36
N ALA A 285 -22.37 24.17 -6.13
CA ALA A 285 -22.47 25.40 -5.35
C ALA A 285 -21.11 25.91 -4.87
N ILE A 286 -20.13 25.01 -4.74
CA ILE A 286 -18.76 25.32 -4.29
C ILE A 286 -17.70 24.97 -5.34
N TYR A 287 -18.11 24.53 -6.53
CA TYR A 287 -17.23 24.10 -7.62
C TYR A 287 -16.18 23.08 -7.17
N ALA A 288 -16.60 22.06 -6.41
CA ALA A 288 -15.69 21.08 -5.84
C ALA A 288 -16.34 19.70 -5.71
N TYR A 289 -15.50 18.67 -5.78
CA TYR A 289 -15.83 17.33 -5.31
C TYR A 289 -15.66 17.25 -3.80
N VAL A 290 -16.57 16.55 -3.14
CA VAL A 290 -16.58 16.36 -1.68
C VAL A 290 -16.72 14.87 -1.36
N GLY A 291 -15.87 14.37 -0.47
CA GLY A 291 -15.95 13.01 0.06
C GLY A 291 -15.78 13.01 1.57
N LYS A 292 -16.64 12.29 2.30
CA LYS A 292 -16.55 12.13 3.75
C LYS A 292 -16.14 10.70 4.06
N VAL A 293 -14.97 10.53 4.68
CA VAL A 293 -14.34 9.23 4.92
C VAL A 293 -14.01 9.07 6.40
N LYS A 294 -14.39 7.93 7.00
CA LYS A 294 -14.05 7.60 8.38
C LYS A 294 -12.64 6.99 8.44
N LEU A 295 -11.70 7.71 9.05
CA LEU A 295 -10.31 7.28 9.22
C LEU A 295 -9.94 7.23 10.70
N LYS A 296 -9.04 6.32 11.08
CA LYS A 296 -8.48 6.30 12.43
C LYS A 296 -7.41 7.40 12.57
N GLN A 297 -7.11 7.91 13.77
CA GLN A 297 -6.02 8.87 13.92
C GLN A 297 -4.70 8.32 13.36
N GLY A 298 -4.00 9.15 12.61
CA GLY A 298 -2.82 8.73 11.87
C GLY A 298 -2.41 9.73 10.80
N TYR A 299 -1.27 9.46 10.19
CA TYR A 299 -0.78 10.14 9.01
C TYR A 299 -1.14 9.30 7.79
N TYR A 300 -1.80 9.89 6.78
CA TYR A 300 -2.25 9.18 5.59
C TYR A 300 -1.80 9.91 4.34
N ASP A 301 -1.17 9.15 3.44
CA ASP A 301 -1.00 9.58 2.06
C ASP A 301 -2.22 9.24 1.22
N TYR A 302 -2.56 10.11 0.28
CA TYR A 302 -3.65 9.92 -0.66
C TYR A 302 -3.43 10.68 -1.97
N ILE A 303 -4.19 10.28 -2.96
CA ILE A 303 -4.35 10.95 -4.25
C ILE A 303 -5.81 10.89 -4.67
N TYR A 304 -6.17 11.66 -5.70
CA TYR A 304 -7.48 11.54 -6.33
C TYR A 304 -7.40 10.69 -7.60
N ALA A 305 -8.23 9.65 -7.69
CA ALA A 305 -8.35 8.79 -8.86
C ALA A 305 -9.59 9.18 -9.66
N ALA A 306 -9.41 9.55 -10.93
CA ALA A 306 -10.51 9.71 -11.88
C ALA A 306 -10.77 8.36 -12.57
N VAL A 307 -11.99 7.84 -12.49
CA VAL A 307 -12.33 6.50 -12.97
C VAL A 307 -13.29 6.62 -14.13
N SER A 308 -12.82 6.29 -15.33
CA SER A 308 -13.62 6.33 -16.55
C SER A 308 -14.80 5.35 -16.48
N HIS A 309 -16.01 5.82 -16.78
CA HIS A 309 -17.21 4.99 -16.87
C HIS A 309 -17.13 3.95 -18.01
N GLU A 310 -16.32 4.20 -19.03
CA GLU A 310 -16.15 3.29 -20.18
C GLU A 310 -15.21 2.13 -19.86
N THR A 311 -14.10 2.40 -19.20
CA THR A 311 -13.05 1.40 -18.97
C THR A 311 -13.03 0.84 -17.55
N GLY A 312 -13.62 1.55 -16.58
CA GLY A 312 -13.53 1.24 -15.16
C GLY A 312 -12.13 1.38 -14.59
N LYS A 313 -11.18 1.97 -15.32
CA LYS A 313 -9.78 2.12 -14.90
C LYS A 313 -9.57 3.48 -14.24
N ALA A 314 -8.77 3.47 -13.18
CA ALA A 314 -8.29 4.68 -12.53
C ALA A 314 -7.21 5.37 -13.39
N ASP A 315 -7.37 6.67 -13.56
CA ASP A 315 -6.42 7.61 -14.13
C ASP A 315 -6.07 8.67 -13.08
N PHE A 316 -4.79 8.99 -13.00
CA PHE A 316 -4.23 9.96 -12.07
C PHE A 316 -3.65 11.17 -12.80
N GLU A 317 -3.58 11.17 -14.13
CA GLU A 317 -2.92 12.23 -14.90
C GLU A 317 -3.71 13.54 -14.83
N VAL A 318 -5.04 13.46 -14.94
CA VAL A 318 -5.94 14.63 -14.89
C VAL A 318 -5.94 15.29 -13.50
N THR A 319 -5.82 14.49 -12.44
CA THR A 319 -5.91 14.94 -11.04
C THR A 319 -4.56 15.32 -10.47
N GLU A 320 -3.56 14.45 -10.59
CA GLU A 320 -2.24 14.60 -9.99
C GLU A 320 -1.16 14.92 -11.03
N GLY A 321 -1.21 14.27 -12.20
CA GLY A 321 -0.20 14.38 -13.24
C GLY A 321 1.00 13.46 -13.02
N ASN A 322 1.99 13.61 -13.90
CA ASN A 322 3.20 12.79 -13.92
C ASN A 322 4.44 13.68 -13.99
N ALA A 323 5.47 13.36 -13.21
CA ALA A 323 6.78 14.01 -13.23
C ALA A 323 7.88 12.96 -13.00
N TYR A 324 8.83 12.87 -13.93
CA TYR A 324 9.93 11.89 -13.87
C TYR A 324 10.74 11.98 -12.56
N GLU A 325 10.85 13.15 -11.96
CA GLU A 325 11.63 13.39 -10.75
C GLU A 325 10.99 12.83 -9.46
N THR A 326 9.73 12.42 -9.51
CA THR A 326 8.99 11.94 -8.33
C THR A 326 9.64 10.71 -7.71
N GLU A 327 9.74 10.73 -6.38
CA GLU A 327 10.26 9.60 -5.63
C GLU A 327 9.23 8.46 -5.63
N ASN A 328 9.66 7.27 -6.05
CA ASN A 328 8.85 6.07 -6.03
C ASN A 328 9.71 4.88 -5.60
N GLU A 329 9.11 3.92 -4.93
CA GLU A 329 9.72 2.64 -4.63
C GLU A 329 9.31 1.59 -5.66
N TYR A 330 10.27 0.82 -6.17
CA TYR A 330 10.03 -0.28 -7.08
C TYR A 330 10.44 -1.59 -6.44
N THR A 331 9.46 -2.47 -6.18
CA THR A 331 9.70 -3.82 -5.68
C THR A 331 9.70 -4.81 -6.84
N ILE A 332 10.78 -5.57 -6.96
CA ILE A 332 10.98 -6.59 -7.97
C ILE A 332 10.84 -7.96 -7.30
N LEU A 333 9.89 -8.75 -7.78
CA LEU A 333 9.64 -10.12 -7.36
C LEU A 333 10.09 -11.07 -8.48
N VAL A 334 10.99 -11.99 -8.17
CA VAL A 334 11.49 -12.96 -9.17
C VAL A 334 11.00 -14.35 -8.81
N TYR A 335 10.20 -14.90 -9.72
CA TYR A 335 9.61 -16.22 -9.58
C TYR A 335 10.36 -17.24 -10.42
N TYR A 336 10.40 -18.46 -9.90
CA TYR A 336 10.95 -19.63 -10.57
C TYR A 336 9.93 -20.76 -10.60
N ARG A 337 9.68 -21.30 -11.80
CA ARG A 337 8.86 -22.49 -12.02
C ARG A 337 9.69 -23.53 -12.77
N GLU A 338 10.15 -24.53 -12.02
CA GLU A 338 10.79 -25.72 -12.62
C GLU A 338 9.81 -26.46 -13.53
N PHE A 339 10.32 -27.07 -14.60
CA PHE A 339 9.53 -27.91 -15.48
C PHE A 339 8.82 -29.03 -14.69
N GLY A 340 7.49 -29.09 -14.82
CA GLY A 340 6.65 -30.06 -14.11
C GLY A 340 6.30 -29.68 -12.67
N SER A 341 6.77 -28.54 -12.15
CA SER A 341 6.33 -28.01 -10.87
C SER A 341 4.84 -27.65 -10.88
N ARG A 342 4.20 -27.80 -9.72
CA ARG A 342 2.78 -27.44 -9.49
C ARG A 342 2.59 -26.02 -8.94
N TYR A 343 3.68 -25.28 -8.69
CA TYR A 343 3.61 -23.94 -8.12
C TYR A 343 4.82 -23.08 -8.49
N ASP A 344 4.65 -21.77 -8.31
CA ASP A 344 5.69 -20.76 -8.49
C ASP A 344 6.41 -20.49 -7.17
N ARG A 345 7.73 -20.64 -7.20
CA ARG A 345 8.61 -20.28 -6.10
C ARG A 345 8.95 -18.81 -6.20
N LEU A 346 8.85 -18.05 -5.12
CA LEU A 346 9.39 -16.69 -5.07
C LEU A 346 10.82 -16.75 -4.54
N ILE A 347 11.79 -16.67 -5.44
CA ILE A 347 13.21 -16.96 -5.17
C ILE A 347 14.06 -15.71 -4.89
N GLY A 348 13.49 -14.53 -5.09
CA GLY A 348 14.16 -13.26 -4.84
C GLY A 348 13.17 -12.11 -4.74
N ILE A 349 13.53 -11.12 -3.91
CA ILE A 349 12.85 -9.84 -3.78
C ILE A 349 13.90 -8.76 -3.61
N GLU A 350 13.70 -7.61 -4.25
CA GLU A 350 14.52 -6.42 -4.06
C GLU A 350 13.65 -5.18 -4.21
N THR A 351 13.85 -4.17 -3.36
CA THR A 351 13.16 -2.88 -3.47
C THR A 351 14.20 -1.79 -3.66
N ILE A 352 14.02 -0.97 -4.68
CA ILE A 352 14.86 0.21 -4.96
C ILE A 352 14.01 1.48 -4.94
N SER A 353 14.62 2.61 -4.57
CA SER A 353 14.01 3.93 -4.79
C SER A 353 14.42 4.45 -6.18
N SER A 354 13.54 5.23 -6.82
CA SER A 354 13.90 6.04 -8.00
C SER A 354 14.92 7.13 -7.66
N ARG A 355 15.04 7.48 -6.37
CA ARG A 355 16.02 8.43 -5.83
C ARG A 355 17.28 7.69 -5.34
N TYR A 356 18.44 8.27 -5.61
CA TYR A 356 19.76 7.74 -5.28
C TYR A 356 20.12 7.78 -3.79
#